data_AF-A0A2M7PUM1-F1
#
_entry.id   AF-A0A2M7PUM1-F1
#
_cell.length_a   1.000
_cell.length_b   1.000
_cell.length_c   1.000
_cell.angle_alpha   90.00
_cell.angle_beta   90.00
_cell.angle_gamma   90.00
#
_symmetry.space_group_name_H-M   'P 1'
#
loop_
_entity.id
_entity.type
_entity.pdbx_description
1 polymer ?
#
loop_
_entity_poly.entity_id
_entity_poly.type
_entity_poly.pdbx_seq_one_letter_code
_entity_poly.pdbx_strand_id
1 'polypeptide(L)'
;REELVKKTAFVQQALQQHSQAAMEMKNQAQLIKLQLDDLKFVFEGTPAKASWEEVPPEHMPLDGRFEAIAWTAWQSTSSPTETQNENYRILMEEFPPVLVKLKKIDQQLKEIDKALDEMKAPHTPGRIPKF
;
A
#
# COMPACT_ATOMS: atom_id res chain seq x y z
N ARG A 1 1.04 -2.33 -4.92
CA ARG A 1 0.93 -2.34 -3.44
C ARG A 1 1.20 -3.72 -2.86
N GLU A 2 0.44 -4.76 -3.22
CA GLU A 2 0.61 -6.11 -2.63
C GLU A 2 2.02 -6.65 -2.75
N GLU A 3 2.67 -6.39 -3.87
CA GLU A 3 4.08 -6.70 -4.08
C GLU A 3 4.99 -6.07 -3.01
N LEU A 4 4.79 -4.79 -2.69
CA LEU A 4 5.56 -4.08 -1.65
C LEU A 4 5.30 -4.66 -0.26
N VAL A 5 4.08 -5.11 0.02
CA VAL A 5 3.74 -5.78 1.29
C VAL A 5 4.49 -7.11 1.41
N LYS A 6 4.43 -7.95 0.37
CA LYS A 6 5.17 -9.22 0.31
C LYS A 6 6.66 -8.99 0.44
N LYS A 7 7.20 -8.03 -0.31
CA LYS A 7 8.61 -7.65 -0.28
C LYS A 7 9.05 -7.20 1.11
N THR A 8 8.29 -6.33 1.76
CA THR A 8 8.55 -5.88 3.14
C THR A 8 8.64 -7.05 4.10
N ALA A 9 7.72 -8.03 3.98
CA ALA A 9 7.73 -9.22 4.84
C ALA A 9 9.02 -10.05 4.66
N PHE A 10 9.46 -10.27 3.42
CA PHE A 10 10.71 -10.97 3.15
C PHE A 10 11.93 -10.20 3.66
N VAL A 11 11.95 -8.88 3.50
CA VAL A 11 13.01 -8.01 4.02
C VAL A 11 13.08 -8.09 5.55
N GLN A 12 11.93 -8.02 6.24
CA GLN A 12 11.87 -8.18 7.70
C GLN A 12 12.41 -9.55 8.14
N GLN A 13 12.04 -10.61 7.43
CA GLN A 13 12.54 -11.96 7.71
C GLN A 13 14.07 -12.05 7.54
N ALA A 14 14.62 -11.51 6.45
CA ALA A 14 16.06 -11.49 6.22
C ALA A 14 16.81 -10.71 7.31
N LEU A 15 16.27 -9.55 7.72
CA LEU A 15 16.84 -8.75 8.80
C LEU A 15 16.79 -9.46 10.16
N GLN A 16 15.75 -10.24 10.44
CA GLN A 16 15.66 -11.02 11.68
C GLN A 16 16.68 -12.16 11.72
N GLN A 17 16.91 -12.83 10.59
CA GLN A 17 17.86 -13.94 10.47
C GLN A 17 19.32 -13.48 10.52
N HIS A 18 19.60 -12.22 10.18
CA HIS A 18 20.95 -11.69 10.13
C HIS A 18 21.35 -11.04 11.47
N SER A 19 22.32 -11.62 12.18
CA SER A 19 22.78 -11.14 13.49
C SER A 19 23.41 -9.74 13.43
N GLN A 20 24.04 -9.39 12.31
CA GLN A 20 24.68 -8.07 12.10
C GLN A 20 23.72 -6.98 11.61
N ALA A 21 22.43 -7.30 11.38
CA ALA A 21 21.47 -6.29 10.96
C ALA A 21 21.29 -5.24 12.06
N ALA A 22 21.58 -3.99 11.71
CA ALA A 22 21.45 -2.87 12.63
C ALA A 22 20.00 -2.76 13.12
N MET A 23 19.81 -2.44 14.40
CA MET A 23 18.49 -2.23 14.99
C MET A 23 17.70 -1.15 14.22
N GLU A 24 18.41 -0.15 13.70
CA GLU A 24 17.83 0.91 12.87
C GLU A 24 17.16 0.35 11.60
N MET A 25 17.77 -0.60 10.89
CA MET A 25 17.18 -1.22 9.69
C MET A 25 15.92 -2.01 10.02
N LYS A 26 15.93 -2.71 11.16
CA LYS A 26 14.75 -3.45 11.66
C LYS A 26 13.60 -2.49 11.96
N ASN A 27 13.90 -1.36 12.60
CA ASN A 27 12.92 -0.32 12.91
C ASN A 27 12.38 0.33 11.62
N GLN A 28 13.24 0.59 10.64
CA GLN A 28 12.83 1.13 9.34
C GLN A 28 11.90 0.16 8.60
N ALA A 29 12.23 -1.13 8.55
CA ALA A 29 11.37 -2.13 7.92
C ALA A 29 10.01 -2.26 8.63
N GLN A 30 9.99 -2.16 9.96
CA GLN A 30 8.73 -2.12 10.73
C GLN A 30 7.91 -0.86 10.43
N LEU A 31 8.55 0.30 10.33
CA LEU A 31 7.87 1.55 9.97
C LEU A 31 7.24 1.46 8.58
N ILE A 32 7.96 0.88 7.61
CA ILE A 32 7.44 0.64 6.26
C ILE A 32 6.19 -0.26 6.31
N LYS A 33 6.21 -1.32 7.12
CA LYS A 33 5.03 -2.19 7.29
C LYS A 33 3.82 -1.42 7.80
N LEU A 34 4.00 -0.60 8.83
CA LEU A 34 2.92 0.23 9.41
C LEU A 34 2.39 1.23 8.38
N GLN A 35 3.27 1.89 7.62
CA GLN A 35 2.85 2.82 6.56
C GLN A 35 2.05 2.12 5.45
N LEU A 36 2.43 0.89 5.08
CA LEU A 36 1.67 0.10 4.11
C LEU A 36 0.30 -0.31 4.65
N ASP A 37 0.18 -0.58 5.95
CA ASP A 37 -1.10 -0.88 6.61
C ASP A 37 -2.01 0.35 6.68
N ASP A 38 -1.46 1.52 7.02
CA ASP A 38 -2.19 2.78 7.00
C ASP A 38 -2.71 3.09 5.58
N LEU A 39 -1.85 2.89 4.57
CA LEU A 39 -2.26 3.06 3.18
C LEU A 39 -3.33 2.06 2.77
N LYS A 40 -3.23 0.81 3.23
CA LYS A 40 -4.27 -0.19 3.01
C LYS A 40 -5.61 0.28 3.58
N PHE A 41 -5.61 0.82 4.79
CA PHE A 41 -6.81 1.35 5.42
C PHE A 41 -7.41 2.54 4.64
N VAL A 42 -6.57 3.43 4.10
CA VAL A 42 -7.07 4.53 3.23
C VAL A 42 -7.75 4.01 1.95
N PHE A 43 -7.23 2.94 1.37
CA PHE A 43 -7.80 2.34 0.16
C PHE A 43 -9.05 1.52 0.42
N GLU A 44 -9.05 0.69 1.46
CA GLU A 44 -10.07 -0.35 1.66
C GLU A 44 -11.02 -0.06 2.84
N GLY A 45 -10.63 0.83 3.75
CA GLY A 45 -11.35 1.09 4.99
C GLY A 45 -11.36 -0.10 5.94
N THR A 46 -12.35 -0.13 6.82
CA THR A 46 -12.64 -1.27 7.68
C THR A 46 -13.32 -2.37 6.86
N PRO A 47 -12.79 -3.61 6.88
CA PRO A 47 -13.42 -4.71 6.14
C PRO A 47 -14.81 -5.02 6.71
N ALA A 48 -15.82 -4.97 5.86
CA ALA A 48 -17.16 -5.42 6.19
C ALA A 48 -17.17 -6.92 6.50
N LYS A 49 -17.85 -7.33 7.57
CA LYS A 49 -17.97 -8.76 7.95
C LYS A 49 -19.01 -9.47 7.10
N ALA A 50 -20.23 -8.94 7.06
CA ALA A 50 -21.31 -9.43 6.22
C ALA A 50 -21.89 -8.34 5.31
N SER A 51 -22.00 -7.11 5.82
CA SER A 51 -22.56 -5.97 5.09
C SER A 51 -21.79 -4.69 5.39
N TRP A 52 -21.81 -3.76 4.42
CA TRP A 52 -21.29 -2.41 4.60
C TRP A 52 -22.02 -1.64 5.72
N GLU A 53 -23.27 -1.99 6.01
CA GLU A 53 -24.04 -1.40 7.11
C GLU A 53 -23.50 -1.74 8.50
N GLU A 54 -22.70 -2.80 8.62
CA GLU A 54 -22.03 -3.19 9.88
C GLU A 54 -20.72 -2.42 10.11
N VAL A 55 -20.22 -1.74 9.07
CA VAL A 55 -19.02 -0.91 9.19
C VAL A 55 -19.39 0.37 9.94
N PRO A 56 -18.70 0.70 11.05
CA PRO A 56 -18.95 1.95 11.75
C PRO A 56 -18.81 3.15 10.82
N PRO A 57 -19.50 4.27 11.09
CA PRO A 57 -19.33 5.48 10.29
C PRO A 57 -17.86 5.91 10.23
N GLU A 58 -17.29 5.84 9.04
CA GLU A 58 -15.89 6.20 8.75
C GLU A 58 -15.80 6.97 7.43
N HIS A 59 -14.63 7.52 7.13
CA HIS A 59 -14.39 8.16 5.84
C HIS A 59 -14.52 7.13 4.72
N MET A 60 -15.26 7.46 3.66
CA MET A 60 -15.43 6.57 2.52
C MET A 60 -14.06 6.25 1.88
N PRO A 61 -13.65 4.97 1.83
CA PRO A 61 -12.36 4.58 1.31
C PRO A 61 -12.24 4.83 -0.20
N LEU A 62 -11.01 4.98 -0.69
CA LEU A 62 -10.75 5.30 -2.10
C LEU A 62 -11.29 4.20 -3.05
N ASP A 63 -11.15 2.92 -2.69
CA ASP A 63 -11.66 1.83 -3.51
C ASP A 63 -13.18 1.85 -3.59
N GLY A 64 -13.87 2.18 -2.48
CA GLY A 64 -15.33 2.32 -2.47
C GLY A 64 -15.83 3.44 -3.39
N ARG A 65 -15.11 4.58 -3.44
CA ARG A 65 -15.44 5.68 -4.38
C ARG A 65 -15.21 5.26 -5.82
N PHE A 66 -14.10 4.60 -6.10
CA PHE A 66 -13.77 4.13 -7.44
C PHE A 66 -14.79 3.08 -7.92
N GLU A 67 -15.13 2.12 -7.06
CA GLU A 67 -16.11 1.08 -7.32
C GLU A 67 -17.50 1.68 -7.60
N ALA A 68 -17.94 2.66 -6.81
CA ALA A 68 -19.22 3.35 -7.03
C ALA A 68 -19.29 4.01 -8.43
N ILE A 69 -18.20 4.62 -8.88
CA ILE A 69 -18.10 5.20 -10.22
C ILE A 69 -18.13 4.09 -11.28
N ALA A 70 -17.27 3.09 -11.15
CA ALA A 70 -17.08 2.02 -12.11
C ALA A 70 -18.35 1.18 -12.30
N TRP A 71 -18.98 0.78 -11.19
CA TRP A 71 -20.21 0.01 -11.18
C TRP A 71 -21.34 0.72 -11.93
N THR A 72 -21.56 2.00 -11.60
CA THR A 72 -22.59 2.81 -12.25
C THR A 72 -22.29 3.01 -13.74
N ALA A 73 -21.02 3.24 -14.09
CA ALA A 73 -20.59 3.39 -15.49
C ALA A 73 -20.73 2.08 -16.30
N TRP A 74 -20.57 0.91 -15.68
CA TRP A 74 -20.77 -0.37 -16.36
C TRP A 74 -22.25 -0.72 -16.59
N GLN A 75 -23.15 -0.24 -15.73
CA GLN A 75 -24.58 -0.54 -15.81
C GLN A 75 -25.39 0.44 -16.65
N SER A 76 -24.79 1.56 -17.07
CA SER A 76 -25.49 2.66 -17.72
C SER A 76 -24.73 3.17 -18.94
N THR A 77 -25.48 3.54 -19.98
CA THR A 77 -24.94 4.26 -21.15
C THR A 77 -25.26 5.76 -21.12
N SER A 78 -25.93 6.22 -20.07
CA SER A 78 -26.24 7.63 -19.84
C SER A 78 -25.00 8.41 -19.37
N SER A 79 -25.08 9.73 -19.44
CA SER A 79 -24.04 10.62 -18.90
C SER A 79 -23.79 10.39 -17.39
N PRO A 80 -22.56 10.64 -16.90
CA PRO A 80 -22.24 10.49 -15.47
C PRO A 80 -23.15 11.32 -14.57
N THR A 81 -23.60 10.72 -13.47
CA THR A 81 -24.41 11.40 -12.46
C THR A 81 -23.58 12.41 -11.67
N GLU A 82 -24.25 13.34 -10.98
CA GLU A 82 -23.59 14.29 -10.09
C GLU A 82 -22.74 13.58 -9.02
N THR A 83 -23.25 12.48 -8.45
CA THR A 83 -22.53 11.66 -7.48
C THR A 83 -21.27 11.02 -8.07
N GLN A 84 -21.29 10.56 -9.33
CA GLN A 84 -20.08 10.05 -9.99
C GLN A 84 -19.03 11.16 -10.19
N ASN A 85 -19.47 12.35 -10.60
CA ASN A 85 -18.58 13.50 -10.76
C ASN A 85 -17.96 13.94 -9.44
N GLU A 86 -18.72 13.91 -8.34
CA GLU A 86 -18.22 14.24 -7.01
C GLU A 86 -17.19 13.22 -6.52
N ASN A 87 -17.50 11.93 -6.61
CA ASN A 87 -16.55 10.88 -6.25
C ASN A 87 -15.26 10.97 -7.09
N TYR A 88 -15.37 11.30 -8.38
CA TYR A 88 -14.21 11.50 -9.23
C TYR A 88 -13.36 12.69 -8.78
N ARG A 89 -13.97 13.81 -8.41
CA ARG A 89 -13.25 14.99 -7.90
C ARG A 89 -12.48 14.65 -6.63
N ILE A 90 -13.14 14.00 -5.67
CA ILE A 90 -12.52 13.60 -4.40
C ILE A 90 -11.34 12.64 -4.67
N LEU A 91 -11.50 11.66 -5.56
CA LEU A 91 -10.42 10.75 -5.94
C LEU A 91 -9.21 11.51 -6.53
N MET A 92 -9.46 12.48 -7.39
CA MET A 92 -8.40 13.30 -8.00
C MET A 92 -7.66 14.18 -6.99
N GLU A 93 -8.29 14.48 -5.85
CA GLU A 93 -7.66 15.23 -4.75
C GLU A 93 -6.90 14.30 -3.78
N GLU A 94 -7.50 13.16 -3.41
CA GLU A 94 -6.98 12.29 -2.35
C GLU A 94 -5.98 11.23 -2.84
N PHE A 95 -6.06 10.79 -4.10
CA PHE A 95 -5.19 9.74 -4.64
C PHE A 95 -3.73 10.19 -4.88
N PRO A 96 -3.44 11.38 -5.44
CA PRO A 96 -2.06 11.82 -5.68
C PRO A 96 -1.13 11.75 -4.47
N PRO A 97 -1.50 12.25 -3.26
CA PRO A 97 -0.62 12.16 -2.09
C PRO A 97 -0.38 10.70 -1.65
N VAL A 98 -1.36 9.81 -1.85
CA VAL A 98 -1.21 8.38 -1.57
C VAL A 98 -0.19 7.73 -2.52
N LEU A 99 -0.24 8.07 -3.81
CA LEU A 99 0.74 7.59 -4.78
C LEU A 99 2.16 8.06 -4.46
N VAL A 100 2.33 9.30 -4.00
CA VAL A 100 3.64 9.82 -3.55
C VAL A 100 4.18 9.02 -2.37
N LYS A 101 3.33 8.70 -1.38
CA LYS A 101 3.71 7.85 -0.23
C LYS A 101 4.15 6.45 -0.68
N LEU A 102 3.40 5.82 -1.59
CA LEU A 102 3.77 4.50 -2.15
C LEU A 102 5.12 4.52 -2.86
N LYS A 103 5.39 5.54 -3.68
CA LYS A 103 6.68 5.70 -4.36
C LYS A 103 7.84 5.89 -3.37
N LYS A 104 7.60 6.64 -2.29
CA LYS A 104 8.60 6.82 -1.23
C LYS A 104 8.92 5.51 -0.52
N ILE A 105 7.90 4.71 -0.21
CA ILE A 105 8.09 3.38 0.41
C ILE A 105 8.88 2.44 -0.51
N ASP A 106 8.58 2.42 -1.81
CA ASP A 106 9.34 1.63 -2.78
C ASP A 106 10.82 2.05 -2.81
N GLN A 107 11.10 3.34 -2.78
CA GLN A 107 12.48 3.86 -2.72
C GLN A 107 13.20 3.44 -1.42
N GLN A 108 12.54 3.53 -0.28
CA GLN A 108 13.10 3.10 1.01
C GLN A 108 13.38 1.59 1.04
N LEU A 109 12.51 0.77 0.47
CA LEU A 109 12.75 -0.68 0.36
C LEU A 109 13.97 -0.98 -0.52
N LYS A 110 14.17 -0.23 -1.62
CA LYS A 110 15.36 -0.37 -2.48
C LYS A 110 16.65 -0.01 -1.75
N GLU A 111 16.60 0.97 -0.85
CA GLU A 111 17.74 1.33 0.00
C GLU A 111 18.08 0.21 1.00
N ILE A 112 17.06 -0.39 1.62
CA ILE A 112 17.25 -1.54 2.51
C ILE A 112 17.79 -2.75 1.74
N ASP A 113 17.29 -3.03 0.54
CA ASP A 113 17.80 -4.11 -0.31
C ASP A 113 19.29 -3.93 -0.63
N LYS A 114 19.72 -2.70 -0.94
CA LYS A 114 21.14 -2.41 -1.19
C LYS A 114 21.99 -2.70 0.04
N ALA A 115 21.53 -2.29 1.23
CA ALA A 115 22.23 -2.58 2.47
C ALA A 115 22.28 -4.09 2.77
N LEU A 116 21.20 -4.83 2.48
CA LEU A 116 21.19 -6.29 2.59
C LEU A 116 22.18 -6.97 1.64
N ASP A 117 22.37 -6.45 0.42
CA ASP A 117 23.38 -6.94 -0.52
C ASP A 117 24.81 -6.69 -0.02
N GLU A 118 25.09 -5.49 0.51
CA GLU A 118 26.39 -5.15 1.10
C GLU A 118 26.73 -6.06 2.30
N MET A 119 25.70 -6.48 3.04
CA MET A 119 25.80 -7.41 4.16
C MET A 119 25.87 -8.89 3.74
N LYS A 120 25.79 -9.20 2.44
CA LYS A 120 25.71 -10.58 1.91
C LYS A 120 24.56 -11.39 2.53
N ALA A 121 23.46 -10.72 2.86
CA ALA A 121 22.28 -11.38 3.42
C ALA A 121 21.61 -12.31 2.37
N PRO A 122 20.88 -13.35 2.82
CA PRO A 122 20.14 -14.24 1.93
C PRO A 122 19.26 -13.48 0.93
N HIS A 123 19.14 -14.01 -0.27
CA HIS A 123 18.36 -13.39 -1.35
C HIS A 123 16.88 -13.30 -0.98
N THR A 124 16.28 -12.11 -1.17
CA THR A 124 14.85 -11.86 -0.98
C THR A 124 14.15 -11.81 -2.34
N PRO A 125 12.94 -12.40 -2.48
CA PRO A 125 12.19 -12.34 -3.73
C PRO A 125 11.97 -10.89 -4.21
N GLY A 126 12.22 -10.64 -5.50
CA GLY A 126 12.11 -9.31 -6.11
C GLY A 126 13.33 -8.40 -5.88
N ARG A 127 14.37 -8.87 -5.18
CA ARG A 127 15.68 -8.21 -5.15
C ARG A 127 16.43 -8.54 -6.43
N ILE A 128 17.11 -7.56 -7.04
CA ILE A 128 17.95 -7.81 -8.22
C ILE A 128 19.38 -8.00 -7.72
N PRO A 129 19.98 -9.21 -7.82
CA PRO A 129 21.36 -9.42 -7.37
C PRO A 129 22.32 -8.58 -8.20
N LYS A 130 23.26 -7.89 -7.54
CA LYS A 130 24.41 -7.26 -8.19
C LYS A 130 25.62 -8.16 -7.97
N PHE A 131 26.17 -8.66 -9.09
CA PHE A 131 27.41 -9.45 -9.12
C PHE A 131 28.62 -8.53 -9.17
#